data_AF-A0A248Y4I4-F1
#
_entry.id   AF-A0A248Y4I4-F1
#
_cell.length_a   1.000
_cell.length_b   1.000
_cell.length_c   1.000
_cell.angle_alpha   90.00
_cell.angle_beta   90.00
_cell.angle_gamma   90.00
#
_symmetry.space_group_name_H-M   'P 1'
#
loop_
_entity.id
_entity.type
_entity.pdbx_description
1 polymer ?
#
loop_
_entity_poly.entity_id
_entity_poly.type
_entity_poly.pdbx_seq_one_letter_code
_entity_poly.pdbx_strand_id
1 'polypeptide(L)'
;RLPFGAVFWVLGLLIGEWINRYLNFWGWTYFPINLCFPSALMPPAICLDVILLLTNSYTITAVVGSMGWGLLFYPNNWPAIAPFHHPTEYHGMMMTLAD
;
A
#
# COMPACT_ATOMS: atom_id res chain seq x y z
N ARG A 1 -22.89 -14.64 4.88
CA ARG A 1 -22.05 -14.04 3.80
C ARG A 1 -21.04 -13.16 4.49
N LEU A 2 -19.76 -13.52 4.44
CA LEU A 2 -18.70 -12.86 5.23
C LEU A 2 -18.07 -11.73 4.39
N PRO A 3 -18.12 -10.46 4.82
CA PRO A 3 -17.69 -9.30 4.01
C PRO A 3 -16.25 -8.87 4.31
N PHE A 4 -15.29 -9.77 4.15
CA PHE A 4 -13.87 -9.48 4.41
C PHE A 4 -12.93 -10.08 3.36
N GLY A 5 -13.43 -10.34 2.16
CA GLY A 5 -12.69 -11.05 1.12
C GLY A 5 -11.44 -10.28 0.69
N ALA A 6 -11.58 -8.98 0.40
CA ALA A 6 -10.46 -8.15 -0.02
C ALA A 6 -9.45 -7.95 1.12
N VAL A 7 -9.94 -7.65 2.32
CA VAL A 7 -9.12 -7.47 3.52
C VAL A 7 -8.33 -8.73 3.85
N PHE A 8 -8.93 -9.91 3.74
CA PHE A 8 -8.26 -11.19 4.03
C PHE A 8 -7.03 -11.40 3.13
N TRP A 9 -7.19 -11.17 1.82
CA TRP A 9 -6.08 -11.33 0.87
C TRP A 9 -5.00 -10.26 1.03
N VAL A 10 -5.40 -9.01 1.24
CA VAL A 10 -4.45 -7.90 1.45
C VAL A 10 -3.67 -8.08 2.75
N LEU A 11 -4.32 -8.54 3.82
CA LEU A 11 -3.64 -8.82 5.07
C LEU A 11 -2.60 -9.94 4.89
N GLY A 12 -2.96 -11.02 4.18
CA GLY A 12 -2.03 -12.09 3.86
C GLY A 12 -0.82 -11.61 3.05
N LEU A 13 -1.05 -10.78 2.03
CA LEU A 13 0.01 -10.18 1.22
C LEU A 13 0.94 -9.31 2.08
N LEU A 14 0.38 -8.37 2.84
CA LEU A 14 1.17 -7.42 3.65
C LEU A 14 1.98 -8.15 4.73
N ILE A 15 1.41 -9.17 5.38
CA ILE A 15 2.16 -9.99 6.34
C ILE A 15 3.34 -10.68 5.65
N GLY A 16 3.10 -11.30 4.50
CA GLY A 16 4.16 -11.96 3.72
C GLY A 16 5.26 -10.99 3.27
N GLU A 17 4.87 -9.81 2.80
CA GLU A 17 5.80 -8.75 2.41
C GLU A 17 6.62 -8.27 3.61
N TRP A 18 5.97 -7.89 4.72
CA TRP A 18 6.68 -7.41 5.91
C TRP A 18 7.65 -8.45 6.48
N ILE A 19 7.25 -9.72 6.57
CA ILE A 19 8.15 -10.81 6.97
C ILE A 19 9.39 -10.84 6.06
N ASN A 20 9.18 -10.78 4.74
CA ASN A 20 10.28 -10.82 3.79
C ASN A 20 11.17 -9.56 3.85
N ARG A 21 10.59 -8.36 4.02
CA ARG A 21 11.35 -7.11 4.14
C ARG A 21 12.21 -7.10 5.40
N TYR A 22 11.69 -7.57 6.53
CA TYR A 22 12.46 -7.62 7.76
C TYR A 22 13.51 -8.74 7.79
N LEU A 23 13.15 -9.97 7.42
CA LEU A 23 14.06 -11.12 7.56
C LEU A 23 15.10 -11.19 6.44
N ASN A 24 14.73 -10.89 5.19
CA ASN A 24 15.63 -11.02 4.04
C ASN A 24 16.26 -9.68 3.63
N PHE A 25 15.44 -8.67 3.30
CA PHE A 25 15.98 -7.39 2.82
C PHE A 25 16.83 -6.70 3.89
N TRP A 26 16.28 -6.53 5.10
CA TRP A 26 17.03 -5.97 6.21
C TRP A 26 17.93 -7.00 6.90
N GLY A 27 17.36 -8.13 7.33
CA GLY A 27 18.07 -9.10 8.17
C GLY A 27 19.24 -9.83 7.49
N TRP A 28 19.15 -10.11 6.19
CA TRP A 28 20.17 -10.86 5.45
C TRP A 28 21.01 -9.98 4.52
N THR A 29 20.38 -9.03 3.82
CA THR A 29 21.06 -8.19 2.81
C THR A 29 21.28 -6.74 3.24
N TYR A 30 20.86 -6.38 4.47
CA TYR A 30 21.13 -5.10 5.13
C TYR A 30 20.58 -3.85 4.41
N PHE A 31 19.58 -4.02 3.53
CA PHE A 31 18.87 -2.88 2.96
C PHE A 31 17.99 -2.21 4.02
N PRO A 32 18.08 -0.88 4.20
CA PRO A 32 17.35 -0.22 5.26
C PRO A 32 15.83 -0.29 5.00
N ILE A 33 15.03 -0.42 6.06
CA ILE A 33 13.58 -0.64 5.94
C ILE A 33 12.87 0.52 5.25
N ASN A 34 13.35 1.75 5.44
CA ASN A 34 12.84 2.94 4.76
C ASN A 34 13.08 2.92 3.23
N LEU A 35 13.97 2.05 2.71
CA LEU A 35 14.15 1.84 1.27
C LEU A 35 13.20 0.76 0.73
N CYS A 36 12.87 -0.25 1.54
CA CYS A 36 12.24 -1.48 1.05
C CYS A 36 10.84 -1.75 1.60
N PHE A 37 10.21 -0.82 2.32
CA PHE A 37 8.87 -0.99 2.88
C PHE A 37 7.80 -1.23 1.80
N PRO A 38 6.77 -2.05 2.08
CA PRO A 38 5.69 -2.33 1.14
C PRO A 38 4.70 -1.18 1.03
N SER A 39 3.88 -1.21 -0.03
CA SER A 39 2.77 -0.27 -0.19
C SER A 39 1.65 -0.53 0.82
N ALA A 40 0.96 0.52 1.25
CA ALA A 40 -0.23 0.41 2.06
C ALA A 40 -1.45 0.10 1.15
N LEU A 41 -2.14 -1.00 1.43
CA LEU A 41 -3.30 -1.49 0.65
C LEU A 41 -4.57 -1.67 1.50
N MET A 42 -4.50 -1.41 2.81
CA MET A 42 -5.60 -1.71 3.73
C MET A 42 -6.85 -0.84 3.50
N PRO A 43 -6.78 0.51 3.45
CA PRO A 43 -7.96 1.33 3.16
C PRO A 43 -8.69 1.04 1.84
N PRO A 44 -8.02 0.87 0.69
CA PRO A 44 -8.74 0.50 -0.54
C PRO A 44 -9.39 -0.90 -0.44
N ALA A 45 -8.80 -1.85 0.30
CA ALA A 45 -9.40 -3.16 0.56
C ALA A 45 -10.67 -3.08 1.40
N ILE A 46 -10.63 -2.30 2.49
CA ILE A 46 -11.80 -2.05 3.34
C ILE A 46 -12.92 -1.41 2.52
N CYS A 47 -12.61 -0.41 1.69
CA CYS A 47 -13.59 0.23 0.83
C CYS A 47 -14.27 -0.77 -0.12
N LEU A 48 -13.49 -1.65 -0.74
CA LEU A 48 -14.00 -2.66 -1.67
C LEU A 48 -14.93 -3.67 -0.98
N ASP A 49 -14.55 -4.17 0.20
CA ASP A 49 -15.38 -5.08 1.00
C ASP A 49 -16.67 -4.39 1.49
N VAL A 50 -16.60 -3.13 1.91
CA VAL A 50 -17.78 -2.34 2.33
C VAL A 50 -18.74 -2.10 1.17
N ILE A 51 -18.24 -1.78 -0.03
CA ILE A 51 -19.10 -1.60 -1.21
C ILE A 51 -19.79 -2.93 -1.57
N LEU A 52 -19.08 -4.05 -1.50
CA LEU A 52 -19.68 -5.36 -1.73
C LEU A 52 -20.70 -5.72 -0.65
N LEU A 53 -20.44 -5.38 0.62
CA LEU A 53 -21.36 -5.60 1.73
C LEU A 53 -22.66 -4.80 1.56
N LEU A 54 -22.56 -3.51 1.23
CA LEU A 54 -23.71 -2.62 1.13
C LEU A 54 -24.56 -2.89 -0.12
N THR A 55 -23.91 -3.20 -1.25
CA THR A 55 -24.62 -3.37 -2.53
C THR A 55 -24.95 -4.81 -2.86
N ASN A 56 -24.25 -5.78 -2.24
CA ASN A 56 -24.39 -7.22 -2.49
C ASN A 56 -24.32 -7.58 -3.99
N SER A 57 -23.60 -6.76 -4.78
CA SER A 57 -23.53 -6.85 -6.24
C SER A 57 -22.09 -6.75 -6.69
N TYR A 58 -21.57 -7.85 -7.25
CA TYR A 58 -20.23 -7.87 -7.82
C TYR A 58 -20.06 -6.89 -8.98
N THR A 59 -21.11 -6.62 -9.77
CA THR A 59 -21.05 -5.65 -10.87
C THR A 59 -20.81 -4.23 -10.34
N ILE A 60 -21.48 -3.85 -9.25
CA ILE A 60 -21.29 -2.52 -8.63
C ILE A 60 -19.91 -2.45 -7.97
N THR A 61 -19.49 -3.49 -7.24
CA THR A 61 -18.14 -3.56 -6.67
C THR A 61 -17.06 -3.51 -7.74
N ALA A 62 -17.26 -4.14 -8.90
CA ALA A 62 -16.31 -4.12 -10.00
C ALA A 62 -16.13 -2.72 -10.58
N VAL A 63 -17.19 -1.90 -10.67
CA VAL A 63 -17.09 -0.53 -11.20
C VAL A 63 -16.68 0.46 -10.10
N VAL A 64 -17.49 0.59 -9.05
CA VAL A 64 -17.32 1.61 -8.01
C VAL A 64 -16.22 1.21 -7.03
N GLY A 65 -16.16 -0.08 -6.67
CA GLY A 65 -15.15 -0.59 -5.74
C GLY A 65 -13.74 -0.55 -6.33
N SER A 66 -13.56 -0.89 -7.60
CA SER A 66 -12.25 -0.78 -8.26
C SER A 66 -11.84 0.67 -8.50
N MET A 67 -12.79 1.55 -8.82
CA MET A 67 -12.53 2.99 -8.92
C MET A 67 -12.11 3.56 -7.56
N GLY A 68 -12.83 3.22 -6.50
CA GLY A 68 -12.47 3.59 -5.12
C GLY A 68 -11.09 3.05 -4.72
N TRP A 69 -10.78 1.80 -5.09
CA TRP A 69 -9.47 1.21 -4.87
C TRP A 69 -8.35 2.03 -5.52
N GLY A 70 -8.49 2.36 -6.81
CA GLY A 70 -7.50 3.15 -7.53
C GLY A 70 -7.31 4.55 -6.95
N LEU A 71 -8.41 5.24 -6.63
CA LEU A 71 -8.36 6.61 -6.08
C LEU A 71 -7.78 6.66 -4.66
N LEU A 72 -8.06 5.66 -3.83
CA LEU A 72 -7.57 5.61 -2.44
C LEU A 72 -6.11 5.15 -2.34
N PHE A 73 -5.53 4.56 -3.39
CA PHE A 73 -4.18 4.03 -3.34
C PHE A 73 -3.14 5.10 -2.98
N TYR A 74 -3.05 6.19 -3.74
CA TYR A 74 -2.02 7.22 -3.51
C TYR A 74 -2.25 8.01 -2.22
N PRO A 75 -3.45 8.51 -1.89
CA PRO A 75 -3.70 9.21 -0.63
C PRO A 75 -3.38 8.37 0.61
N ASN A 76 -3.62 7.06 0.55
CA ASN A 76 -3.28 6.14 1.63
C ASN A 76 -1.76 5.93 1.79
N ASN A 77 -1.02 5.91 0.68
CA ASN A 77 0.43 5.73 0.72
C ASN A 77 1.18 7.03 1.04
N TRP A 78 0.59 8.19 0.71
CA TRP A 78 1.21 9.51 0.85
C TRP A 78 1.85 9.76 2.23
N PRO A 79 1.20 9.48 3.38
CA PRO A 79 1.79 9.72 4.69
C PRO A 79 3.12 8.99 4.93
N ALA A 80 3.32 7.82 4.31
CA ALA A 80 4.56 7.05 4.41
C ALA A 80 5.64 7.55 3.45
N ILE A 81 5.26 7.96 2.22
CA ILE A 81 6.23 8.33 1.17
C ILE A 81 6.59 9.82 1.14
N ALA A 82 5.73 10.70 1.65
CA ALA A 82 5.92 12.15 1.59
C ALA A 82 7.26 12.62 2.19
N PRO A 83 7.73 12.08 3.34
CA PRO A 83 9.02 12.47 3.89
C PRO A 83 10.20 12.18 2.96
N PHE A 84 10.08 11.20 2.05
CA PHE A 84 11.15 10.87 1.11
C PHE A 84 11.15 11.76 -0.14
N HIS A 85 10.12 12.59 -0.33
CA HIS A 85 10.04 13.52 -1.46
C HIS A 85 10.60 14.91 -1.13
N HIS A 86 11.18 15.10 0.07
CA HIS A 86 11.85 16.36 0.39
C HIS A 86 13.08 16.56 -0.50
N PRO A 87 13.27 17.76 -1.08
CA PRO A 87 14.42 18.06 -1.91
C PRO A 87 15.69 18.19 -1.08
N THR A 88 16.80 17.74 -1.65
CA THR A 88 18.15 17.85 -1.13
C THR A 88 19.09 18.24 -2.28
N GLU A 89 20.19 18.89 -1.96
CA GLU A 89 21.25 19.16 -2.92
C GLU A 89 22.36 18.13 -2.75
N TYR A 90 22.72 17.45 -3.82
CA TYR A 90 23.85 16.53 -3.87
C TYR A 90 24.74 16.87 -5.07
N HIS A 91 25.95 17.34 -4.78
CA HIS A 91 26.94 17.82 -5.77
C HIS A 91 26.36 18.83 -6.79
N GLY A 92 25.58 19.82 -6.33
CA GLY A 92 24.97 20.83 -7.20
C GLY A 92 23.75 20.35 -8.00
N MET A 93 23.29 19.11 -7.81
CA MET A 93 22.06 18.59 -8.40
C MET A 93 20.96 18.44 -7.35
N MET A 94 19.71 18.71 -7.73
CA MET A 94 18.56 18.48 -6.87
C MET A 94 18.18 16.99 -6.90
N MET A 95 18.07 16.38 -5.74
CA MET A 95 17.62 15.00 -5.52
C MET A 95 16.55 15.00 -4.44
N THR A 96 15.65 14.03 -4.45
CA THR A 96 14.78 13.75 -3.30
C THR A 96 15.52 12.89 -2.28
N LEU A 97 14.99 12.76 -1.06
CA LEU A 97 15.51 11.79 -0.08
C LEU A 97 15.29 10.32 -0.50
N ALA A 98 14.48 10.07 -1.53
CA ALA A 98 14.23 8.76 -2.09
C ALA A 98 15.22 8.35 -3.19
N ASP A 99 15.87 9.33 -3.84
CA ASP A 99 16.85 9.13 -4.92
C ASP A 99 18.20 8.64 -4.38
#